data_AF-A0A7X8Q6A8-F1
#
_entry.id   AF-A0A7X8Q6A8-F1
#
_cell.length_a   1.000
_cell.length_b   1.000
_cell.length_c   1.000
_cell.angle_alpha   90.00
_cell.angle_beta   90.00
_cell.angle_gamma   90.00
#
_symmetry.space_group_name_H-M   'P 1'
#
loop_
_entity.id
_entity.type
_entity.pdbx_description
1 polymer ?
#
loop_
_entity_poly.entity_id
_entity_poly.type
_entity_poly.pdbx_seq_one_letter_code
_entity_poly.pdbx_strand_id
1 'polypeptide(L)' 'EMFGVWAIGVPLAFIGVHLFNLSIVPLYFLVSMEEISKMLIGLGRLKSGKWLNDLTVHAHDV' A
#
# COMPACT_ATOMS: atom_id res chain seq x y z
N GLU A 1 4.75 -7.33 2.91
CA GLU A 1 4.11 -6.76 4.12
C GLU A 1 5.06 -5.87 4.94
N MET A 2 6.33 -6.26 5.12
CA MET A 2 7.30 -5.42 5.85
C MET A 2 7.61 -4.09 5.17
N PHE A 3 7.62 -4.01 3.83
CA PHE A 3 7.99 -2.77 3.14
C PHE A 3 7.03 -1.60 3.43
N GLY A 4 5.72 -1.84 3.53
CA GLY A 4 4.75 -0.78 3.82
C GLY A 4 4.96 -0.17 5.21
N VAL A 5 5.18 -1.03 6.21
CA VAL A 5 5.40 -0.60 7.60
C VAL A 5 6.68 0.22 7.71
N TRP A 6 7.78 -0.22 7.10
CA TRP A 6 9.06 0.47 7.22
C TRP A 6 9.17 1.71 6.32
N ALA A 7 8.62 1.69 5.11
CA ALA A 7 8.74 2.80 4.16
C ALA A 7 7.70 3.90 4.40
N ILE A 8 6.55 3.57 5.00
CA ILE A 8 5.44 4.50 5.18
C ILE A 8 5.10 4.62 6.67
N GLY A 9 4.72 3.53 7.35
CA GLY A 9 4.23 3.57 8.73
C GLY A 9 5.22 4.16 9.75
N VAL A 10 6.45 3.65 9.79
CA VAL A 10 7.52 4.09 10.70
C VAL A 10 7.93 5.56 10.47
N PRO A 11 8.22 6.01 9.23
CA PRO A 11 8.53 7.43 9.01
C PRO A 11 7.33 8.34 9.27
N LEU A 12 6.10 7.93 8.98
CA LEU A 12 4.91 8.71 9.32
C LEU A 12 4.76 8.88 10.84
N ALA A 13 4.95 7.79 11.61
CA ALA A 13 4.88 7.83 13.06
C ALA A 13 5.95 8.75 13.64
N PHE A 14 7.17 8.70 13.10
CA PHE A 14 8.26 9.55 13.53
C PHE A 14 7.98 11.03 13.26
N ILE A 15 7.45 11.36 12.07
CA ILE A 15 7.05 12.73 11.71
C ILE A 15 5.88 13.19 12.58
N GLY A 16 4.87 12.35 12.82
CA GLY A 16 3.70 12.70 13.61
C GLY A 16 4.02 13.01 15.07
N VAL A 17 4.95 12.26 15.67
CA VAL A 17 5.45 12.55 17.03
C VAL A 17 6.39 13.74 17.04
N HIS A 18 7.35 13.82 16.12
CA HIS A 18 8.42 14.82 16.18
C HIS A 18 7.97 16.22 15.72
N LEU A 19 7.19 16.30 14.65
CA LEU A 19 6.75 17.58 14.07
C LEU A 19 5.48 18.11 14.73
N PHE A 20 4.52 17.23 15.04
CA PHE A 20 3.21 17.62 15.52
C PHE A 20 2.97 17.34 17.01
N ASN A 21 3.91 16.67 17.71
CA ASN A 21 3.75 16.26 19.12
C ASN A 21 2.40 15.60 19.39
N LEU A 22 1.92 14.81 18.43
CA LEU A 22 0.60 14.17 18.51
C LEU A 22 0.60 13.11 19.59
N SER A 23 -0.47 13.08 20.39
CA SER A 23 -0.73 11.99 21.32
C SER A 23 -1.03 10.68 20.57
N ILE A 24 -1.10 9.57 21.30
CA ILE A 24 -1.09 8.22 20.70
C ILE A 24 -2.32 7.92 19.82
N VAL A 25 -3.48 8.49 20.16
CA VAL A 25 -4.74 8.26 19.44
C VAL A 25 -4.70 8.86 18.01
N PRO A 26 -4.42 10.17 17.83
CA PRO A 26 -4.30 10.73 16.49
C PRO A 26 -3.10 10.16 15.71
N LEU A 27 -2.01 9.80 16.40
CA LEU A 27 -0.86 9.16 15.78
C LEU A 27 -1.24 7.80 15.17
N TYR A 28 -2.00 6.97 15.89
CA TYR A 28 -2.46 5.67 15.42
C TYR A 28 -3.33 5.82 14.18
N PHE A 29 -4.28 6.75 14.19
CA PHE A 29 -5.13 7.03 13.03
C PHE A 29 -4.31 7.47 11.81
N LEU A 30 -3.28 8.31 12.03
CA LEU A 30 -2.37 8.76 10.99
C LEU A 30 -1.58 7.59 10.38
N VAL A 31 -1.06 6.68 11.21
CA VAL A 31 -0.32 5.49 10.77
C VAL A 31 -1.22 4.52 10.01
N SER A 32 -2.49 4.35 10.40
CA SER A 32 -3.44 3.51 9.68
C SER A 32 -3.68 3.92 8.22
N MET A 33 -3.34 5.16 7.83
CA MET A 33 -3.37 5.60 6.42
C MET A 33 -2.36 4.84 5.52
N GLU A 34 -1.40 4.14 6.11
CA GLU A 34 -0.55 3.16 5.41
C GLU A 34 -1.37 2.07 4.69
N GLU A 35 -2.48 1.64 5.30
CA GLU A 35 -3.34 0.61 4.71
C GLU A 35 -4.05 1.13 3.46
N ILE A 36 -4.45 2.41 3.47
CA ILE A 36 -5.06 3.07 2.32
C ILE A 36 -4.06 3.19 1.16
N SER A 37 -2.81 3.53 1.44
CA SER A 37 -1.78 3.61 0.40
C SER A 37 -1.49 2.24 -0.22
N LYS A 38 -1.47 1.17 0.58
CA LYS A 38 -1.44 -0.22 0.06
C LYS A 38 -2.66 -0.55 -0.80
N MET A 39 -3.86 -0.14 -0.38
CA MET A 39 -5.07 -0.33 -1.16
C MET A 39 -4.98 0.36 -2.52
N LEU A 40 -4.52 1.61 -2.58
CA LEU A 40 -4.36 2.35 -3.84
C LEU A 40 -3.36 1.68 -4.79
N ILE A 41 -2.23 1.22 -4.26
CA ILE A 41 -1.23 0.47 -5.06
C ILE A 41 -1.82 -0.84 -5.56
N GLY A 42 -2.58 -1.55 -4.71
CA GLY A 42 -3.30 -2.77 -5.08
C GLY A 42 -4.32 -2.52 -6.19
N LEU A 43 -5.13 -1.47 -6.07
CA LEU A 43 -6.10 -1.08 -7.09
C LEU A 43 -5.42 -0.69 -8.42
N GLY A 44 -4.33 0.08 -8.37
CA GLY A 44 -3.53 0.40 -9.56
C GLY A 44 -2.95 -0.85 -10.22
N ARG A 45 -2.47 -1.80 -9.42
CA ARG A 45 -1.98 -3.10 -9.89
C ARG A 45 -3.10 -3.91 -10.57
N LEU A 46 -4.28 -3.96 -9.96
CA LEU A 46 -5.44 -4.68 -10.50
C LEU A 46 -5.88 -4.11 -11.85
N LYS A 47 -5.92 -2.77 -11.97
CA LYS A 47 -6.26 -2.11 -13.25
C LYS A 47 -5.25 -2.37 -14.35
N SER A 48 -3.97 -2.61 -14.01
CA SER A 48 -2.93 -2.80 -15.02
C SER A 48 -3.13 -4.06 -15.86
N GLY A 49 -3.90 -5.07 -15.39
CA GLY A 49 -4.22 -6.28 -16.16
C GLY A 49 -3.04 -7.18 -16.52
N LYS A 50 -1.79 -6.72 -16.33
CA LYS A 50 -0.53 -7.39 -16.68
C LYS A 50 -0.31 -8.73 -15.98
N TRP A 51 -1.06 -9.00 -14.91
CA TRP A 51 -1.02 -10.29 -14.23
C TRP A 51 -1.90 -11.34 -14.91
N LEU A 52 -2.93 -10.91 -15.65
CA LEU A 52 -3.82 -11.81 -16.37
C LEU A 52 -3.13 -12.22 -17.68
N ASN A 53 -2.34 -13.29 -17.62
CA ASN A 53 -1.81 -13.93 -18.80
C ASN A 53 -2.95 -14.72 -19.45
N ASP A 54 -3.41 -14.29 -20.63
CA ASP A 54 -4.48 -14.96 -21.34
C ASP A 54 -3.96 -16.25 -21.99
N LEU A 55 -4.23 -17.38 -21.34
CA LEU A 55 -3.82 -18.71 -21.82
C LEU A 55 -4.76 -19.24 -22.92
N THR A 56 -5.91 -18.60 -23.15
CA THR A 56 -6.90 -19.03 -24.14
C THR A 56 -6.43 -18.71 -25.56
N VAL A 57 -5.75 -17.57 -25.74
CA VAL A 57 -5.09 -17.22 -27.01
C VAL A 57 -4.06 -18.27 -27.42
N HIS A 58 -3.30 -18.83 -26.47
CA HIS A 58 -2.23 -19.78 -26.79
C HIS A 58 -2.73 -21.20 -27.11
N ALA A 59 -3.93 -21.56 -26.64
CA ALA A 59 -4.50 -22.90 -26.84
C ALA A 59 -5.18 -23.09 -28.20
N HIS A 60 -5.50 -22.00 -28.92
CA HIS A 60 -6.10 -22.06 -30.25
C HIS A 60 -5.06 -22.18 -31.39
N ASP A 61 -3.77 -21.97 -31.08
CA ASP A 61 -2.67 -21.99 -32.04
C ASP A 61 -1.86 -23.33 -32.05
N VAL A 62 -2.29 -24.34 -31.28
CA VAL A 62 -1.65 -25.68 -31.20
C VAL A 62 -2.47 -26.80 -31.85
#